data_AF-T0PDK7-F1
#
_entry.id   AF-T0PDK7-F1
#
_cell.length_a   1.000
_cell.length_b   1.000
_cell.length_c   1.000
_cell.angle_alpha   90.00
_cell.angle_beta   90.00
_cell.angle_gamma   90.00
#
_symmetry.space_group_name_H-M   'P 1'
#
loop_
_entity.id
_entity.type
_entity.pdbx_description
1 polymer ?
#
loop_
_entity_poly.entity_id
_entity_poly.type
_entity_poly.pdbx_seq_one_letter_code
_entity_poly.pdbx_strand_id
1 'polypeptide(L)' 'MEKDRDNELHNKAKEMMIAGEDWDKIMDETHLRLKDLKRIQREEITPHF' A
#
# COMPACT_ATOMS: atom_id res chain seq x y z
N MET A 1 15.47 -4.05 13.86
CA MET A 1 14.23 -4.73 13.40
C MET A 1 13.13 -3.69 13.24
N GLU A 2 13.33 -2.69 12.37
CA GLU A 2 12.35 -1.61 12.15
C GLU A 2 11.89 -1.63 10.68
N LYS A 3 12.81 -1.93 9.76
CA LYS A 3 12.54 -2.20 8.33
C LYS A 3 11.51 -3.31 8.07
N ASP A 4 11.40 -4.28 8.98
CA ASP A 4 10.51 -5.43 8.78
C ASP A 4 9.03 -5.03 8.90
N ARG A 5 8.71 -4.09 9.81
CA ARG A 5 7.34 -3.56 9.98
C ARG A 5 6.92 -2.70 8.81
N ASP A 6 7.82 -1.85 8.32
CA ASP A 6 7.53 -0.98 7.17
C ASP A 6 7.21 -1.81 5.91
N ASN A 7 7.95 -2.90 5.70
CA ASN A 7 7.67 -3.85 4.62
C ASN A 7 6.34 -4.59 4.82
N GLU A 8 5.99 -4.96 6.06
CA GLU A 8 4.72 -5.61 6.38
C GLU A 8 3.51 -4.71 6.06
N LEU A 9 3.56 -3.44 6.49
CA LEU A 9 2.52 -2.45 6.22
C LEU A 9 2.40 -2.16 4.71
N HIS A 10 3.53 -2.10 4.02
CA HIS A 10 3.58 -1.94 2.57
C HIS A 10 2.89 -3.12 1.86
N ASN A 11 3.29 -4.36 2.17
CA ASN A 11 2.72 -5.55 1.57
C ASN A 11 1.20 -5.65 1.83
N LYS A 12 0.77 -5.34 3.05
CA LYS A 12 -0.64 -5.31 3.41
C LYS A 12 -1.42 -4.26 2.60
N ALA A 13 -0.88 -3.06 2.43
CA ALA A 13 -1.49 -2.03 1.59
C ALA A 13 -1.64 -2.49 0.14
N LYS A 14 -0.61 -3.16 -0.40
CA LYS A 14 -0.64 -3.71 -1.76
C LYS A 14 -1.74 -4.77 -1.93
N GLU A 15 -1.84 -5.71 -1.01
CA GLU A 15 -2.88 -6.75 -1.04
C GLU A 15 -4.29 -6.13 -1.01
N MET A 16 -4.52 -5.14 -0.14
CA MET A 16 -5.80 -4.44 -0.06
C MET A 16 -6.13 -3.65 -1.33
N MET A 17 -5.14 -3.01 -1.97
CA MET A 17 -5.35 -2.35 -3.27
C MET A 17 -5.72 -3.34 -4.38
N ILE A 18 -5.09 -4.52 -4.41
CA ILE A 18 -5.42 -5.57 -5.40
C ILE A 18 -6.83 -6.13 -5.13
N ALA A 19 -7.22 -6.22 -3.86
CA ALA A 19 -8.58 -6.60 -3.46
C ALA A 19 -9.65 -5.55 -3.82
N GLY A 20 -9.24 -4.35 -4.23
CA GLY A 20 -10.15 -3.25 -4.59
C GLY A 20 -10.72 -2.50 -3.39
N GLU A 21 -10.04 -2.54 -2.24
CA GLU A 21 -10.43 -1.79 -1.04
C GLU A 21 -10.21 -0.28 -1.23
N ASP A 22 -11.02 0.52 -0.52
CA ASP A 22 -10.94 1.98 -0.57
C ASP A 22 -9.68 2.53 0.11
N TRP A 23 -9.15 3.63 -0.42
CA TRP A 23 -7.94 4.28 0.09
C TRP A 23 -8.04 4.65 1.57
N ASP A 24 -9.19 5.14 2.04
CA ASP A 24 -9.37 5.54 3.44
C ASP A 24 -9.21 4.35 4.39
N LYS A 25 -9.75 3.19 4.02
CA LYS A 25 -9.62 1.94 4.79
C LYS A 25 -8.17 1.43 4.80
N ILE A 26 -7.48 1.54 3.67
CA ILE A 26 -6.07 1.16 3.58
C ILE A 26 -5.19 2.08 4.44
N MET A 27 -5.48 3.39 4.44
CA MET A 27 -4.76 4.36 5.28
C MET A 27 -4.99 4.12 6.77
N ASP A 28 -6.22 3.78 7.17
CA ASP A 28 -6.54 3.49 8.57
C ASP A 28 -5.79 2.23 9.06
N GLU A 29 -5.76 1.18 8.23
CA GLU A 29 -5.16 -0.11 8.59
C GLU A 29 -3.62 -0.12 8.52
N THR A 30 -3.04 0.60 7.56
CA THR A 30 -1.59 0.58 7.30
C THR A 30 -0.86 1.80 7.83
N HIS A 31 -1.61 2.82 8.26
CA HIS A 31 -1.09 4.15 8.66
C HIS A 31 -0.19 4.81 7.60
N LEU A 32 -0.23 4.33 6.36
CA LEU A 32 0.49 4.90 5.23
C LEU A 32 -0.25 6.13 4.72
N ARG A 33 0.49 7.11 4.20
CA ARG A 33 -0.10 8.30 3.60
C ARG A 33 -0.58 7.98 2.19
N LEU A 34 -1.59 8.71 1.73
CA LEU A 34 -2.11 8.60 0.35
C LEU A 34 -1.02 8.70 -0.73
N LYS A 35 0.01 9.53 -0.53
CA LYS A 35 1.15 9.63 -1.44
C LYS A 35 1.92 8.31 -1.55
N ASP A 36 2.14 7.64 -0.42
CA ASP A 36 2.83 6.37 -0.38
C ASP A 36 1.95 5.30 -1.04
N LEU A 37 0.66 5.26 -0.72
CA LEU A 37 -0.30 4.35 -1.36
C LEU A 37 -0.33 4.47 -2.90
N LYS A 38 -0.36 5.70 -3.43
CA LYS A 38 -0.27 5.96 -4.88
C LYS A 38 1.06 5.51 -5.48
N ARG A 39 2.16 5.58 -4.72
CA ARG A 39 3.47 5.08 -5.17
C ARG A 39 3.42 3.55 -5.32
N ILE A 40 2.87 2.84 -4.35
CA ILE A 40 2.66 1.37 -4.39
C ILE A 40 1.82 0.99 -5.62
N GLN A 41 0.69 1.66 -5.82
CA GLN A 41 -0.17 1.38 -6.97
C GLN A 41 0.56 1.56 -8.31
N ARG A 42 1.33 2.63 -8.45
CA ARG A 42 2.05 2.95 -9.68
C ARG A 42 3.24 2.02 -9.93
N GLU A 43 4.04 1.75 -8.90
CA GLU A 43 5.28 0.99 -9.04
C GLU A 43 5.05 -0.53 -9.04
N GLU A 44 4.07 -1.00 -8.29
CA GLU A 44 3.90 -2.45 -8.03
C GLU A 44 2.65 -3.07 -8.63
N ILE A 45 1.58 -2.30 -8.84
CA ILE A 45 0.30 -2.83 -9.36
C ILE A 45 0.12 -2.48 -10.83
N THR A 46 0.50 -1.27 -11.23
CA THR A 46 0.41 -0.78 -12.61
C THR A 46 1.76 -0.28 -13.12
N PRO A 47 2.82 -1.12 -13.11
CA PRO A 47 4.02 -0.78 -13.85
C PRO A 47 3.60 -0.72 -15.32
N HIS A 48 3.63 0.48 -15.90
CA HIS A 48 3.23 0.80 -17.28
C HIS A 48 3.22 -0.41 -18.22
N PHE A 49 2.03 -0.73 -18.76
CA PHE A 49 1.91 -1.48 -20.01
C PHE A 49 2.55 -0.68 -21.16
#